data_AF-A0A3B9KHX1-F1
#
_entry.id   AF-A0A3B9KHX1-F1
#
_cell.length_a   1.000
_cell.length_b   1.000
_cell.length_c   1.000
_cell.angle_alpha   90.00
_cell.angle_beta   90.00
_cell.angle_gamma   90.00
#
_symmetry.space_group_name_H-M   'P 1'
#
loop_
_entity.id
_entity.type
_entity.pdbx_description
1 polymer ?
#
loop_
_entity_poly.entity_id
_entity_poly.type
_entity_poly.pdbx_seq_one_letter_code
_entity_poly.pdbx_strand_id
1 'polypeptide(L)'
;MATTNATDIIIMATVNAHLDQHQAELMRCLVQSDRRVIGLAVRNPYDLLAFPQLRTYLVTYEYTQPALATAVRVLFGELQPHGHLPVSLPGIYPLHNSY
;
A
#
# COMPACT_ATOMS: atom_id res chain seq x y z
N MET A 1 -6.36 8.22 -21.57
CA MET A 1 -5.02 7.65 -21.38
C MET A 1 -4.07 8.79 -21.05
N ALA A 2 -3.91 9.11 -19.77
CA ALA A 2 -3.16 10.29 -19.32
C ALA A 2 -1.64 10.04 -19.44
N THR A 3 -0.92 11.02 -20.00
CA THR A 3 0.54 11.06 -20.06
C THR A 3 1.09 11.31 -18.67
N THR A 4 1.60 10.26 -18.02
CA THR A 4 2.19 10.34 -16.68
C THR A 4 3.62 10.88 -16.74
N ASN A 5 3.85 12.08 -16.20
CA ASN A 5 5.15 12.73 -16.10
C ASN A 5 5.93 12.22 -14.86
N ALA A 6 7.24 12.51 -14.79
CA ALA A 6 8.11 12.11 -13.68
C ALA A 6 7.67 12.68 -12.31
N THR A 7 6.79 13.68 -12.28
CA THR A 7 6.27 14.33 -11.07
C THR A 7 5.00 13.67 -10.52
N ASP A 8 4.39 12.75 -11.27
CA ASP A 8 3.11 12.17 -10.87
C ASP A 8 3.27 11.09 -9.79
N ILE A 9 2.31 11.06 -8.86
CA ILE A 9 2.20 10.05 -7.82
C ILE A 9 1.29 8.94 -8.32
N ILE A 10 1.73 7.69 -8.19
CA ILE A 10 0.94 6.51 -8.50
C ILE A 10 0.46 5.88 -7.19
N ILE A 11 -0.86 5.73 -7.05
CA ILE A 11 -1.46 4.96 -5.98
C ILE A 11 -1.94 3.64 -6.60
N MET A 12 -1.31 2.53 -6.21
CA MET A 12 -1.68 1.20 -6.67
C MET A 12 -2.42 0.46 -5.56
N ALA A 13 -3.71 0.23 -5.78
CA ALA A 13 -4.51 -0.60 -4.89
C ALA A 13 -4.26 -2.09 -5.20
N THR A 14 -4.05 -2.91 -4.16
CA THR A 14 -3.77 -4.33 -4.29
C THR A 14 -4.73 -5.19 -3.48
N VAL A 15 -5.06 -6.36 -4.01
CA VAL A 15 -5.84 -7.39 -3.33
C VAL A 15 -5.01 -8.65 -3.27
N ASN A 16 -4.43 -8.94 -2.10
CA ASN A 16 -3.62 -10.13 -1.87
C ASN A 16 -2.49 -10.32 -2.90
N ALA A 17 -1.76 -9.26 -3.24
CA ALA A 17 -0.62 -9.31 -4.16
C ALA A 17 0.49 -10.29 -3.73
N HIS A 18 0.58 -10.65 -2.44
CA HIS A 18 1.46 -11.74 -1.99
C HIS A 18 1.07 -13.13 -2.55
N LEU A 19 -0.16 -13.28 -3.06
CA LEU A 19 -0.69 -14.48 -3.70
C LEU A 19 -0.94 -14.29 -5.21
N ASP A 20 -0.72 -13.09 -5.74
CA ASP A 20 -0.96 -12.72 -7.13
C ASP A 20 0.33 -12.16 -7.75
N GLN A 21 1.00 -12.99 -8.55
CA GLN A 21 2.27 -12.65 -9.17
C GLN A 21 2.17 -11.45 -10.11
N HIS A 22 1.04 -11.27 -10.81
CA HIS A 22 0.89 -10.16 -11.75
C HIS A 22 0.84 -8.82 -11.01
N GLN A 23 0.11 -8.74 -9.89
CA GLN A 23 0.09 -7.55 -9.05
C GLN A 23 1.48 -7.28 -8.44
N ALA A 24 2.17 -8.33 -7.97
CA ALA A 24 3.50 -8.20 -7.40
C ALA A 24 4.53 -7.70 -8.42
N GLU A 25 4.52 -8.24 -9.64
CA GLU A 25 5.41 -7.83 -10.73
C GLU A 25 5.15 -6.39 -11.16
N LEU A 26 3.87 -6.00 -11.34
CA LEU A 26 3.51 -4.63 -11.67
C LEU A 26 4.01 -3.65 -10.59
N MET A 27 3.81 -3.98 -9.31
CA MET A 27 4.31 -3.15 -8.21
C MET A 27 5.84 -3.06 -8.23
N ARG A 28 6.57 -4.16 -8.47
CA ARG A 28 8.04 -4.14 -8.57
C ARG A 28 8.52 -3.25 -9.72
N CYS A 29 7.89 -3.34 -10.88
CA CYS A 29 8.20 -2.47 -12.02
C CYS A 29 7.96 -0.99 -11.69
N LEU A 30 6.86 -0.68 -11.01
CA LEU A 30 6.55 0.69 -10.58
C LEU A 30 7.58 1.20 -9.56
N VAL A 31 7.95 0.39 -8.57
CA VAL A 31 8.94 0.74 -7.53
C VAL A 31 10.34 0.95 -8.13
N GLN A 32 10.68 0.26 -9.22
CA GLN A 32 11.94 0.46 -9.94
C GLN A 32 11.94 1.67 -10.88
N SER A 33 10.78 2.29 -11.12
CA SER A 33 10.70 3.51 -11.91
C SER A 33 11.08 4.75 -11.08
N ASP A 34 11.43 5.87 -11.73
CA ASP A 34 11.68 7.15 -11.08
C ASP A 34 10.41 7.84 -10.53
N ARG A 35 9.31 7.09 -10.39
CA ARG A 35 8.01 7.61 -9.96
C ARG A 35 7.79 7.41 -8.48
N ARG A 36 6.96 8.29 -7.89
CA ARG A 36 6.52 8.15 -6.50
C ARG A 36 5.36 7.15 -6.46
N VAL A 37 5.56 6.03 -5.77
CA VAL A 37 4.57 4.95 -5.69
C VAL A 37 4.09 4.77 -4.25
N ILE A 38 2.78 4.67 -4.10
CA ILE A 38 2.10 4.34 -2.84
C ILE A 38 1.33 3.04 -3.05
N GLY A 39 1.58 2.05 -2.21
CA GLY A 39 0.79 0.82 -2.19
C GLY A 39 -0.37 0.93 -1.21
N LEU A 40 -1.56 0.55 -1.67
CA LEU A 40 -2.78 0.50 -0.85
C LEU A 40 -3.34 -0.92 -0.85
N ALA A 41 -3.06 -1.70 0.18
CA ALA A 41 -3.62 -3.04 0.29
C ALA A 41 -5.03 -3.00 0.87
N VAL A 42 -6.00 -3.46 0.09
CA VAL A 42 -7.42 -3.34 0.43
C VAL A 42 -8.02 -4.63 1.02
N ARG A 43 -7.17 -5.56 1.45
CA ARG A 43 -7.58 -6.83 2.04
C ARG A 43 -6.59 -7.32 3.11
N ASN A 44 -5.54 -8.04 2.70
CA ASN A 44 -4.54 -8.54 3.64
C ASN A 44 -3.30 -7.62 3.65
N PRO A 45 -2.65 -7.44 4.82
CA PRO A 45 -1.47 -6.57 4.95
C PRO A 45 -0.16 -7.20 4.43
N TYR A 46 -0.21 -8.46 3.98
CA TYR A 46 0.98 -9.24 3.62
C TYR A 46 1.57 -8.89 2.25
N ASP A 47 0.87 -8.05 1.47
CA ASP A 47 1.28 -7.70 0.11
C ASP A 47 2.68 -7.07 0.06
N LEU A 48 3.05 -6.30 1.10
CA LEU A 48 4.37 -5.70 1.21
C LEU A 48 5.51 -6.73 1.22
N LEU A 49 5.27 -7.97 1.66
CA LEU A 49 6.26 -9.05 1.62
C LEU A 49 6.70 -9.39 0.19
N ALA A 50 5.84 -9.18 -0.81
CA ALA A 50 6.17 -9.44 -2.21
C ALA A 50 7.04 -8.33 -2.84
N PHE A 51 7.08 -7.15 -2.24
CA PHE A 51 7.81 -5.97 -2.72
C PHE A 51 8.32 -5.12 -1.54
N PRO A 52 9.26 -5.65 -0.74
CA PRO A 52 9.73 -5.00 0.50
C PRO A 52 10.40 -3.63 0.29
N GLN A 53 10.71 -3.29 -0.96
CA GLN A 53 11.37 -2.03 -1.33
C GLN A 53 10.40 -0.84 -1.42
N LEU A 54 9.09 -1.10 -1.37
CA LEU A 54 8.06 -0.06 -1.39
C LEU A 54 8.13 0.77 -0.10
N ARG A 55 8.27 2.09 -0.24
CA ARG A 55 8.49 3.01 0.89
C ARG A 55 7.21 3.51 1.56
N THR A 56 6.11 3.62 0.81
CA THR A 56 4.84 4.12 1.32
C THR A 56 3.78 3.04 1.12
N TYR A 57 3.28 2.50 2.22
CA TYR A 57 2.33 1.40 2.22
C TYR A 57 1.22 1.65 3.25
N LEU A 58 -0.04 1.55 2.81
CA LEU A 58 -1.23 1.69 3.64
C LEU A 58 -2.12 0.45 3.48
N VAL A 59 -2.84 0.10 4.54
CA VAL A 59 -3.76 -1.04 4.55
C VAL A 59 -5.13 -0.57 5.01
N THR A 60 -6.18 -0.89 4.26
CA THR A 60 -7.57 -0.57 4.63
C THR A 60 -8.37 -1.76 5.14
N TYR A 61 -7.84 -2.98 5.02
CA TYR A 61 -8.47 -4.26 5.38
C TYR A 61 -9.77 -4.61 4.63
N GLU A 62 -10.32 -3.67 3.88
CA GLU A 62 -11.47 -3.84 3.01
C GLU A 62 -11.43 -2.87 1.83
N TYR A 63 -12.18 -3.19 0.79
CA TYR A 63 -12.31 -2.42 -0.46
C TYR A 63 -13.64 -1.66 -0.55
N THR A 64 -14.28 -1.39 0.59
CA THR A 64 -15.53 -0.63 0.63
C THR A 64 -15.28 0.83 0.24
N GLN A 65 -16.30 1.50 -0.31
CA GLN A 65 -16.20 2.92 -0.66
C GLN A 65 -15.79 3.81 0.53
N PRO A 66 -16.34 3.65 1.75
CA PRO A 66 -15.89 4.42 2.92
C PRO A 66 -14.41 4.17 3.29
N ALA A 67 -13.93 2.94 3.19
CA ALA A 67 -12.54 2.61 3.49
C ALA A 67 -11.57 3.27 2.49
N LEU A 68 -11.88 3.18 1.20
CA LEU A 68 -11.09 3.84 0.15
C LEU A 68 -11.14 5.38 0.28
N ALA A 69 -12.31 5.96 0.56
CA ALA A 69 -12.43 7.39 0.81
C ALA A 69 -11.60 7.83 2.02
N THR A 70 -11.58 7.05 3.09
CA THR A 70 -10.77 7.32 4.29
C THR A 70 -9.28 7.24 3.97
N ALA A 71 -8.84 6.22 3.22
CA ALA A 71 -7.46 6.10 2.76
C ALA A 71 -7.01 7.32 1.94
N VAL A 72 -7.85 7.80 1.02
CA VAL A 72 -7.57 9.03 0.26
C VAL A 72 -7.41 10.22 1.20
N ARG A 73 -8.34 10.44 2.13
CA ARG A 73 -8.24 11.53 3.12
C ARG A 73 -6.94 11.47 3.94
N VAL A 74 -6.50 10.27 4.32
CA VAL A 74 -5.21 10.07 5.00
C VAL A 74 -4.04 10.45 4.08
N LEU A 75 -4.03 9.97 2.84
CA LEU A 75 -2.95 10.24 1.88
C LEU A 75 -2.80 11.73 1.53
N PHE A 76 -3.91 12.49 1.57
CA PHE A 76 -3.91 13.94 1.35
C PHE A 76 -3.74 14.75 2.64
N GLY A 77 -3.55 14.11 3.79
CA GLY A 77 -3.31 14.78 5.08
C GLY A 77 -4.54 15.39 5.73
N GLU A 78 -5.74 15.09 5.23
CA GLU A 78 -7.02 15.55 5.79
C GLU A 78 -7.45 14.76 7.03
N LEU A 79 -6.86 13.58 7.24
CA LEU A 79 -7.12 12.71 8.38
C LEU A 79 -5.81 12.11 8.89
N GLN A 80 -5.63 12.09 10.21
CA GLN A 80 -4.49 11.42 10.84
C GLN A 80 -4.80 9.92 11.05
N PRO A 81 -3.95 8.99 10.56
CA PRO A 81 -4.16 7.57 10.78
C PRO A 81 -3.74 7.19 12.21
N HIS A 82 -4.62 6.47 12.92
CA HIS A 82 -4.34 5.93 14.26
C HIS A 82 -4.17 4.41 14.28
N GLY A 83 -4.32 3.75 13.14
CA GLY A 83 -4.22 2.30 13.04
C GLY A 83 -2.78 1.81 13.16
N HIS A 84 -2.57 0.76 13.95
CA HIS A 84 -1.33 -0.01 13.99
C HIS A 84 -1.55 -1.37 13.34
N LEU A 85 -0.50 -1.96 12.78
CA LEU A 85 -0.60 -3.28 12.18
C LEU A 85 -0.87 -4.32 13.29
N PRO A 86 -2.00 -5.06 13.26
CA PRO A 86 -2.35 -6.04 14.28
C PRO A 86 -1.65 -7.39 14.06
N VAL A 87 -0.74 -7.46 13.08
CA VAL A 87 0.06 -8.63 12.72
C VAL A 87 1.51 -8.21 12.52
N SER A 88 2.43 -9.17 12.54
CA SER A 88 3.80 -8.96 12.05
C SER A 88 3.90 -9.19 10.55
N LEU A 89 4.76 -8.43 9.87
CA LEU A 89 5.30 -8.75 8.55
C LEU A 89 6.74 -9.25 8.75
N PRO A 90 6.99 -10.57 8.67
CA PRO A 90 8.31 -11.14 8.95
C PRO A 90 9.43 -10.43 8.18
N GLY A 91 10.46 -9.98 8.90
CA GLY A 91 11.61 -9.29 8.32
C GLY A 91 11.40 -7.82 7.94
N ILE A 92 10.17 -7.28 8.05
CA ILE A 92 9.85 -5.90 7.65
C ILE A 92 9.22 -5.10 8.79
N TYR A 93 8.21 -5.65 9.46
CA TYR A 93 7.45 -4.94 10.49
C TYR A 93 7.13 -5.89 11.66
N PRO A 94 7.58 -5.60 12.90
CA PRO A 94 7.25 -6.43 14.05
C PRO A 94 5.77 -6.31 14.42
N LEU A 95 5.23 -7.31 15.13
CA LEU A 95 3.91 -7.18 15.72
C LEU A 95 3.92 -6.00 16.70
N HIS A 96 2.93 -5.11 16.58
CA HIS A 96 2.76 -4.02 17.51
C HIS A 96 2.14 -4.55 18.81
N ASN A 97 2.95 -4.64 19.88
CA ASN A 97 2.44 -4.95 21.22
C ASN A 97 1.92 -3.68 21.89
N SER A 98 0.60 -3.50 21.92
CA SER A 98 -0.06 -2.52 22.80
C SER A 98 -0.47 -3.25 24.09
N TYR A 99 0.33 -3.10 25.15
CA TYR A 99 -0.09 -3.42 26.53
C TYR A 99 -0.25 -2.12 27.31
#